data_AF-A0A2S7QTC8-F1
#
_entry.id   AF-A0A2S7QTC8-F1
#
_cell.length_a   1.000
_cell.length_b   1.000
_cell.length_c   1.000
_cell.angle_alpha   90.00
_cell.angle_beta   90.00
_cell.angle_gamma   90.00
#
_symmetry.space_group_name_H-M   'P 1'
#
loop_
_entity.id
_entity.type
_entity.pdbx_description
1 polymer ?
#
loop_
_entity_poly.entity_id
_entity_poly.type
_entity_poly.pdbx_seq_one_letter_code
_entity_poly.pdbx_strand_id
1 'polypeptide(L)'
;MSSVSGASTTGSANTHTSQHKHKQAVPRNALTVPTVAPPNANYSHSTAVAAGKATVYLCGMMGDLPGDGRIISGGVAGQMTQIMRNVKAILEASGSSLGKIVQRRIYLVDMGDLRPC
;
A
#
# COMPACT_ATOMS: atom_id res chain seq x y z
N MET A 1 -37.09 44.89 43.25
CA MET A 1 -36.63 44.72 44.65
C MET A 1 -36.40 43.23 44.82
N SER A 2 -35.21 42.63 44.91
CA SER A 2 -33.81 43.03 45.15
C SER A 2 -32.95 41.86 44.58
N SER A 3 -31.86 42.05 43.81
CA SER A 3 -30.43 42.13 44.23
C SER A 3 -30.09 41.25 45.47
N VAL A 4 -29.03 40.42 45.55
CA VAL A 4 -27.57 40.61 45.33
C VAL A 4 -26.81 39.25 45.40
N SER A 5 -25.62 39.16 44.74
CA SER A 5 -24.41 38.30 44.97
C SER A 5 -24.52 36.78 45.08
N GLY A 6 -23.61 35.96 44.56
CA GLY A 6 -22.22 36.17 44.10
C GLY A 6 -21.31 35.12 44.76
N ALA A 7 -20.64 34.28 43.99
CA ALA A 7 -19.41 33.57 44.38
C ALA A 7 -18.70 33.02 43.14
N SER A 8 -17.60 33.69 42.81
CA SER A 8 -16.54 33.23 41.91
C SER A 8 -15.87 31.97 42.45
N THR A 9 -15.63 30.97 41.60
CA THR A 9 -14.50 30.06 41.78
C THR A 9 -13.77 29.93 40.45
N THR A 10 -12.65 30.62 40.41
CA THR A 10 -11.66 30.65 39.35
C THR A 10 -10.98 29.28 39.28
N GLY A 11 -11.36 28.47 38.29
CA GLY A 11 -10.63 27.25 37.91
C GLY A 11 -9.87 27.51 36.62
N SER A 12 -8.67 28.10 36.73
CA SER A 12 -7.76 28.28 35.60
C SER A 12 -7.22 26.92 35.16
N ALA A 13 -7.95 26.23 34.28
CA ALA A 13 -7.42 25.06 33.59
C ALA A 13 -6.54 25.54 32.44
N ASN A 14 -5.24 25.67 32.72
CA ASN A 14 -4.21 25.95 31.73
C ASN A 14 -4.32 24.93 30.59
N THR A 15 -4.77 25.39 29.43
CA THR A 15 -4.73 24.60 28.20
C THR A 15 -3.28 24.54 27.77
N HIS A 16 -2.58 23.47 28.16
CA HIS A 16 -1.31 23.11 27.55
C HIS A 16 -1.57 22.81 26.08
N THR A 17 -1.49 23.85 25.26
CA THR A 17 -1.45 23.75 23.80
C THR A 17 -0.10 23.14 23.47
N SER A 18 -0.07 21.81 23.38
CA SER A 18 1.06 21.06 22.85
C SER A 18 1.20 21.40 21.36
N GLN A 19 1.93 22.48 21.08
CA GLN A 19 2.31 22.87 19.72
C GLN A 19 3.49 22.02 19.23
N HIS A 20 3.34 20.69 19.24
CA HIS A 20 4.21 19.86 18.43
C HIS A 20 3.66 19.85 17.01
N LYS A 21 4.20 20.75 16.18
CA LYS A 21 3.93 20.84 14.73
C LYS A 21 4.47 19.56 14.08
N HIS A 22 3.69 18.49 14.08
CA HIS A 22 4.01 17.26 13.37
C HIS A 22 4.19 17.64 11.90
N LYS A 23 5.41 17.47 11.36
CA LYS A 23 5.64 17.64 9.93
C LYS A 23 4.61 16.78 9.20
N GLN A 24 3.82 17.41 8.32
CA GLN A 24 2.75 16.72 7.61
C GLN A 24 3.33 15.52 6.87
N ALA A 25 2.82 14.33 7.20
CA ALA A 25 3.30 13.10 6.59
C ALA A 25 3.01 13.13 5.08
N VAL A 26 3.96 12.62 4.29
CA VAL A 26 3.77 12.49 2.84
C VAL A 26 2.52 11.65 2.58
N PRO A 27 1.58 12.09 1.73
CA PRO A 27 0.37 11.32 1.46
C PRO A 27 0.71 9.96 0.85
N ARG A 28 0.05 8.92 1.33
CA ARG A 28 0.15 7.55 0.85
C ARG A 28 -1.23 7.08 0.41
N ASN A 29 -1.35 6.65 -0.84
CA ASN A 29 -2.61 6.12 -1.36
C ASN A 29 -2.45 4.64 -1.71
N ALA A 30 -3.30 3.78 -1.15
CA ALA A 30 -3.38 2.38 -1.52
C ALA A 30 -4.33 2.21 -2.72
N LEU A 31 -3.95 1.38 -3.70
CA LEU A 31 -4.83 1.09 -4.83
C LEU A 31 -5.43 -0.32 -4.69
N THR A 32 -6.75 -0.39 -4.87
CA THR A 32 -7.49 -1.64 -5.03
C THR A 32 -7.83 -1.80 -6.51
N VAL A 33 -7.41 -2.91 -7.10
CA VAL A 33 -7.56 -3.18 -8.54
C VAL A 33 -8.48 -4.41 -8.70
N PRO A 34 -9.67 -4.29 -9.31
CA PRO A 34 -10.62 -5.41 -9.42
C PRO A 34 -10.16 -6.57 -10.30
N THR A 35 -9.17 -6.32 -11.17
CA THR A 35 -8.66 -7.29 -12.14
C THR A 35 -7.52 -8.15 -11.61
N VAL A 36 -7.22 -8.06 -10.31
CA VAL A 36 -6.32 -8.96 -9.58
C VAL A 36 -7.06 -9.57 -8.40
N ALA A 37 -6.54 -10.65 -7.82
CA ALA A 37 -7.15 -11.22 -6.62
C ALA A 37 -7.10 -10.21 -5.45
N PRO A 38 -8.06 -10.22 -4.53
CA PRO A 38 -8.02 -9.37 -3.35
C PRO A 38 -6.85 -9.77 -2.42
N PRO A 39 -6.32 -8.85 -1.59
CA PRO A 39 -5.34 -9.20 -0.57
C PRO A 39 -5.90 -10.29 0.36
N ASN A 40 -5.10 -11.33 0.62
CA ASN A 40 -5.47 -12.45 1.49
C ASN A 40 -5.22 -12.20 2.98
N ALA A 41 -4.72 -11.01 3.34
CA ALA A 41 -4.39 -10.61 4.70
C ALA A 41 -4.34 -9.06 4.81
N ASN A 42 -3.82 -8.54 5.93
CA ASN A 42 -3.75 -7.11 6.23
C ASN A 42 -2.61 -6.39 5.49
N TYR A 43 -2.70 -6.28 4.16
CA TYR A 43 -1.79 -5.49 3.32
C TYR A 43 -2.53 -4.90 2.11
N SER A 44 -1.84 -4.07 1.33
CA SER A 44 -2.31 -3.54 0.06
C SER A 44 -1.37 -3.97 -1.07
N HIS A 45 -1.94 -4.30 -2.23
CA HIS A 45 -1.15 -4.72 -3.40
C HIS A 45 -0.19 -3.64 -3.89
N SER A 46 -0.62 -2.38 -3.79
CA SER A 46 0.26 -1.25 -4.09
C SER A 46 0.00 -0.06 -3.19
N THR A 47 1.03 0.75 -3.01
CA THR A 47 0.95 2.05 -2.34
C THR A 47 1.76 3.07 -3.11
N ALA A 48 1.09 4.14 -3.54
CA ALA A 48 1.74 5.31 -4.13
C ALA A 48 2.17 6.28 -3.03
N VAL A 49 3.43 6.69 -3.06
CA VAL A 49 4.02 7.66 -2.12
C VAL A 49 4.52 8.87 -2.90
N ALA A 50 3.99 10.05 -2.58
CA ALA A 50 4.30 11.30 -3.29
C ALA A 50 5.42 12.11 -2.61
N ALA A 51 6.61 11.52 -2.47
CA ALA A 51 7.79 12.20 -1.91
C ALA A 51 8.64 12.84 -3.03
N GLY A 52 8.17 13.95 -3.60
CA GLY A 52 8.81 14.65 -4.71
C GLY A 52 8.49 14.07 -6.09
N LYS A 53 8.74 12.77 -6.31
CA LYS A 53 8.22 12.00 -7.45
C LYS A 53 7.33 10.88 -6.93
N ALA A 54 6.21 10.62 -7.61
CA ALA A 54 5.30 9.55 -7.22
C ALA A 54 5.96 8.19 -7.48
N THR A 55 6.28 7.47 -6.41
CA THR A 55 6.82 6.10 -6.47
C THR A 55 5.72 5.13 -6.04
N VAL A 56 5.52 4.08 -6.84
CA VAL A 56 4.58 2.99 -6.55
C VAL A 56 5.36 1.81 -6.00
N TYR A 57 5.06 1.44 -4.77
CA TYR A 57 5.58 0.22 -4.16
C TYR A 57 4.56 -0.90 -4.38
N LEU A 58 5.02 -2.05 -4.83
CA LEU A 58 4.21 -3.27 -4.92
C LEU A 58 4.56 -4.22 -3.77
N CYS A 59 3.58 -4.97 -3.28
CA CYS A 59 3.82 -6.09 -2.38
C CYS A 59 4.47 -7.27 -3.11
N GLY A 60 4.78 -8.33 -2.37
CA GLY A 60 5.12 -9.62 -2.97
C GLY A 60 3.92 -10.15 -3.75
N MET A 61 4.09 -10.36 -5.05
CA MET A 61 3.05 -10.87 -5.93
C MET A 61 3.20 -12.38 -6.11
N MET A 62 2.09 -13.10 -6.20
CA MET A 62 2.03 -14.53 -6.49
C MET A 62 1.40 -14.80 -7.86
N GLY A 63 1.47 -16.06 -8.32
CA GLY A 63 0.85 -16.50 -9.58
C GLY A 63 -0.64 -16.76 -9.43
N ASP A 64 -1.35 -15.89 -8.72
CA ASP A 64 -2.77 -16.02 -8.39
C ASP A 64 -3.66 -15.54 -9.55
N LEU A 65 -4.73 -16.28 -9.80
CA LEU A 65 -5.73 -15.91 -10.78
C LEU A 65 -6.61 -14.77 -10.24
N PRO A 66 -6.99 -13.81 -11.10
CA PRO A 66 -7.96 -12.78 -10.72
C PRO A 66 -9.25 -13.40 -10.18
N GLY A 67 -9.84 -12.76 -9.17
CA GLY A 67 -11.05 -13.26 -8.52
C GLY A 67 -10.75 -14.16 -7.34
N ASP A 68 -10.72 -15.48 -7.55
CA ASP A 68 -10.70 -16.47 -6.46
C ASP A 68 -9.33 -16.67 -5.79
N GLY A 69 -8.27 -16.08 -6.33
CA GLY A 69 -6.92 -16.13 -5.76
C GLY A 69 -6.26 -17.51 -5.85
N ARG A 70 -6.79 -18.44 -6.66
CA ARG A 70 -6.16 -19.74 -6.88
C ARG A 70 -4.85 -19.57 -7.63
N ILE A 71 -3.84 -20.36 -7.24
CA ILE A 71 -2.56 -20.39 -7.95
C ILE A 71 -2.75 -21.07 -9.30
N ILE A 72 -2.27 -20.43 -10.36
CA ILE A 72 -2.32 -20.97 -11.72
C ILE A 72 -1.55 -22.30 -11.82
N SER A 73 -2.04 -23.19 -12.68
CA SER A 73 -1.32 -24.42 -13.06
C SER A 73 -0.12 -24.12 -13.97
N GLY A 74 0.74 -25.13 -14.19
CA GLY A 74 1.90 -24.99 -15.09
C GLY A 74 3.22 -24.63 -14.41
N GLY A 75 3.33 -24.80 -13.09
CA GLY A 75 4.58 -24.62 -12.34
C GLY A 75 5.10 -23.18 -12.36
N VAL A 76 6.42 -23.03 -12.17
CA VAL A 76 7.07 -21.72 -12.06
C VAL A 76 6.87 -20.82 -13.29
N ALA A 77 6.85 -21.40 -14.50
CA ALA A 77 6.66 -20.64 -15.73
C ALA A 77 5.23 -20.07 -15.84
N GLY A 78 4.22 -20.88 -15.48
CA GLY A 78 2.83 -20.44 -15.42
C GLY A 78 2.62 -19.35 -14.38
N GLN A 79 3.15 -19.58 -13.17
CA GLN A 79 3.07 -18.61 -12.07
C GLN A 79 3.78 -17.30 -12.41
N MET A 80 4.99 -17.33 -12.96
CA MET A 80 5.72 -16.12 -13.36
C MET A 80 4.97 -15.33 -14.42
N THR A 81 4.38 -16.01 -15.40
CA THR A 81 3.53 -15.36 -16.42
C THR A 81 2.35 -14.65 -15.78
N GLN A 82 1.68 -15.30 -14.82
CA GLN A 82 0.53 -14.71 -14.13
C GLN A 82 0.95 -13.55 -13.20
N ILE A 83 2.07 -13.68 -12.47
CA ILE A 83 2.66 -12.60 -11.66
C ILE A 83 2.86 -11.36 -12.53
N MET A 84 3.47 -11.51 -13.71
CA MET A 84 3.72 -10.38 -14.60
C MET A 84 2.44 -9.74 -15.13
N ARG A 85 1.36 -10.51 -15.35
CA ARG A 85 0.03 -9.97 -15.70
C ARG A 85 -0.56 -9.17 -14.55
N ASN A 86 -0.49 -9.68 -13.32
CA ASN A 86 -1.02 -9.00 -12.13
C ASN A 86 -0.24 -7.70 -11.85
N VAL A 87 1.09 -7.75 -11.94
CA VAL A 87 1.97 -6.57 -11.81
C VAL A 87 1.63 -5.52 -12.88
N LYS A 88 1.44 -5.93 -14.13
CA LYS A 88 1.05 -5.03 -15.21
C LYS A 88 -0.27 -4.33 -14.90
N ALA A 89 -1.30 -5.08 -14.49
CA ALA A 89 -2.61 -4.53 -14.16
C ALA A 89 -2.53 -3.48 -13.03
N ILE A 90 -1.76 -3.76 -11.98
CA ILE A 90 -1.56 -2.83 -10.86
C ILE A 90 -0.83 -1.56 -11.31
N LEU A 91 0.24 -1.71 -12.11
CA LEU A 91 1.00 -0.57 -12.61
C LEU A 91 0.16 0.32 -13.53
N GLU A 92 -0.63 -0.26 -14.43
CA GLU A 92 -1.52 0.49 -15.32
C GLU A 92 -2.60 1.24 -14.52
N ALA A 93 -3.21 0.60 -13.51
CA ALA A 93 -4.16 1.26 -12.61
C ALA A 93 -3.55 2.42 -11.81
N SER A 94 -2.23 2.41 -11.60
CA SER A 94 -1.48 3.50 -10.96
C SER A 94 -0.99 4.60 -11.92
N GLY A 95 -1.29 4.51 -13.22
CA GLY A 95 -0.78 5.43 -14.26
C GLY A 95 0.69 5.21 -14.62
N SER A 96 1.23 4.03 -14.29
CA SER A 96 2.61 3.61 -14.58
C SER A 96 2.63 2.50 -15.65
N SER A 97 3.79 1.87 -15.85
CA SER A 97 3.95 0.75 -16.78
C SER A 97 5.17 -0.12 -16.41
N LEU A 98 5.24 -1.33 -16.97
CA LEU A 98 6.37 -2.25 -16.77
C LEU A 98 7.73 -1.62 -17.15
N GLY A 99 7.76 -0.71 -18.13
CA GLY A 99 8.98 -0.02 -18.56
C GLY A 99 9.52 1.00 -17.55
N LYS A 100 8.77 1.32 -16.50
CA LYS A 100 9.17 2.24 -15.42
C LYS A 100 9.63 1.51 -14.15
N ILE A 101 9.73 0.17 -14.19
CA ILE A 101 10.23 -0.60 -13.06
C ILE A 101 11.72 -0.32 -12.87
N VAL A 102 12.08 0.19 -11.70
CA VAL A 102 13.48 0.49 -11.35
C VAL A 102 14.13 -0.62 -10.53
N GLN A 103 13.33 -1.43 -9.81
CA GLN A 103 13.82 -2.51 -8.97
C GLN A 103 12.77 -3.62 -8.88
N ARG A 104 13.23 -4.88 -8.91
CA ARG A 104 12.42 -6.06 -8.65
C ARG A 104 13.19 -7.01 -7.74
N ARG A 105 12.48 -7.68 -6.83
CA ARG A 105 13.04 -8.75 -5.99
C ARG A 105 12.20 -10.00 -6.21
N ILE A 106 12.85 -11.06 -6.67
CA ILE A 106 12.20 -12.33 -7.02
C ILE A 106 12.65 -13.35 -5.97
N TYR A 107 11.70 -14.04 -5.37
CA TYR A 107 11.92 -15.13 -4.46
C TYR A 107 11.50 -16.42 -5.15
N LEU A 108 12.41 -17.39 -5.21
CA LEU A 108 12.15 -18.73 -5.75
C LEU A 108 12.09 -19.72 -4.59
N VAL A 109 11.25 -20.74 -4.72
CA VAL A 109 11.19 -21.85 -3.77
C VAL A 109 12.33 -22.82 -4.01
N ASP A 110 12.59 -23.16 -5.28
CA ASP A 110 13.71 -23.96 -5.73
C ASP A 110 14.61 -23.13 -6.65
N MET A 111 15.93 -23.15 -6.40
CA MET A 111 16.90 -22.50 -7.27
C MET A 111 17.04 -23.21 -8.62
N GLY A 112 16.67 -24.49 -8.71
CA GLY A 112 16.61 -25.25 -9.96
C GLY A 112 15.60 -24.71 -10.98
N ASP A 113 14.61 -23.93 -10.52
CA ASP A 113 13.64 -23.27 -11.40
C ASP A 113 14.25 -22.09 -12.19
N LEU A 114 15.39 -21.57 -11.74
CA LEU A 114 16.10 -20.52 -12.45
C LEU A 114 16.96 -21.16 -13.54
N ARG A 115 16.74 -20.75 -14.80
CA ARG A 115 17.57 -21.20 -15.92
C ARG A 115 19.05 -20.90 -15.62
N PRO A 116 19.95 -21.89 -15.66
CA PRO A 116 21.39 -21.66 -15.53
C PRO A 116 21.88 -20.70 -16.63
N CYS A 117 22.82 -19.83 -16.28
CA CYS A 117 23.44 -18.88 -17.21
C CYS A 117 24.48 -19.54 -18.10
#